data_AF-A0A1U7P0V7-F1
#
_entry.id   AF-A0A1U7P0V7-F1
#
_cell.length_a   1.000
_cell.length_b   1.000
_cell.length_c   1.000
_cell.angle_alpha   90.00
_cell.angle_beta   90.00
_cell.angle_gamma   90.00
#
_symmetry.space_group_name_H-M   'P 1'
#
loop_
_entity.id
_entity.type
_entity.pdbx_description
1 polymer ?
#
loop_
_entity_poly.entity_id
_entity_poly.type
_entity_poly.pdbx_seq_one_letter_code
_entity_poly.pdbx_strand_id
1 'polypeptide(L)'
;MSAAPSLFLAAQLRAGVYGAWAGGHPGAPEVGVTVPVQTGAELESVLAQEMSAKVTFLVPTSLARSAPDVLCAATQARHEIAGTGQPEQISMLEAACAQSIQSWNTDGLSRASLRLLAAQSIHPLPFPLDTPQPGQTVRVLPGELEQRLPEMRALGYRPVPVRDIPGLRQAGPRDLLLHLYTHTVEANFAREHGVIDLAQRADAVMRVAALDHAPAPLPLPHSTPTAELHLHSPRIVGLAGRSALTAYRAYLRSLRDVAAAMQTLPELQDARAVFAVTLFHTQLEQGGFELLPLPPARARIYGLGFRVLRIVYGTARPPSEPQPKMAWMTREAFLAKYG
;
A
#
# COMPACT_ATOMS: atom_id res chain seq x y z
N MET A 1 -15.66 -6.68 -19.56
CA MET A 1 -14.44 -7.13 -18.86
C MET A 1 -13.25 -6.83 -19.77
N SER A 2 -12.43 -5.82 -19.45
CA SER A 2 -11.25 -5.49 -20.27
C SER A 2 -10.12 -6.46 -19.95
N ALA A 3 -9.38 -6.91 -20.97
CA ALA A 3 -8.27 -7.84 -20.80
C ALA A 3 -7.12 -7.13 -20.05
N ALA A 4 -6.65 -7.74 -18.96
CA ALA A 4 -5.46 -7.28 -18.27
C ALA A 4 -4.28 -7.21 -19.26
N PRO A 5 -3.39 -6.21 -19.14
CA PRO A 5 -2.21 -6.13 -19.99
C PRO A 5 -1.39 -7.41 -19.86
N SER A 6 -0.75 -7.84 -20.95
CA SER A 6 0.14 -8.99 -20.91
C SER A 6 1.21 -8.79 -19.83
N LEU A 7 1.63 -9.89 -19.18
CA LEU A 7 2.60 -9.83 -18.08
C LEU A 7 3.87 -9.03 -18.44
N PHE A 8 4.33 -9.17 -19.68
CA PHE A 8 5.47 -8.43 -20.19
C PHE A 8 5.20 -6.92 -20.28
N LEU A 9 4.04 -6.51 -20.78
CA LEU A 9 3.67 -5.10 -20.84
C LEU A 9 3.51 -4.51 -19.44
N ALA A 10 2.92 -5.27 -18.52
CA ALA A 10 2.80 -4.86 -17.13
C ALA A 10 4.18 -4.69 -16.46
N ALA A 11 5.14 -5.56 -16.76
CA ALA A 11 6.52 -5.43 -16.29
C ALA A 11 7.21 -4.19 -16.88
N GLN A 12 7.01 -3.90 -18.16
CA GLN A 12 7.53 -2.68 -18.82
C GLN A 12 6.99 -1.40 -18.16
N LEU A 13 5.68 -1.33 -17.94
CA LEU A 13 5.04 -0.18 -17.29
C LEU A 13 5.57 0.01 -15.86
N ARG A 14 5.69 -1.07 -15.09
CA ARG A 14 6.31 -1.01 -13.75
C ARG A 14 7.77 -0.58 -13.76
N ALA A 15 8.51 -0.86 -14.84
CA ALA A 15 9.88 -0.40 -15.01
C ALA A 15 9.99 1.07 -15.48
N GLY A 16 8.86 1.76 -15.68
CA GLY A 16 8.84 3.16 -16.15
C GLY A 16 8.83 3.33 -17.67
N VAL A 17 8.72 2.24 -18.43
CA VAL A 17 8.58 2.35 -19.89
C VAL A 17 7.31 3.15 -20.20
N TYR A 18 7.40 4.01 -21.21
CA TYR A 18 6.35 4.97 -21.60
C TYR A 18 6.08 6.07 -20.56
N GLY A 19 7.00 6.27 -19.61
CA GLY A 19 6.86 7.29 -18.57
C GLY A 19 5.72 6.97 -17.59
N ALA A 20 5.38 5.70 -17.39
CA ALA A 20 4.31 5.29 -16.47
C ALA A 20 4.52 5.86 -15.06
N TRP A 21 3.43 6.23 -14.39
CA TRP A 21 3.47 6.65 -13.00
C TRP A 21 3.73 5.45 -12.06
N ALA A 22 4.55 5.68 -11.04
CA ALA A 22 4.61 4.86 -9.85
C ALA A 22 3.82 5.54 -8.73
N GLY A 23 3.27 4.74 -7.81
CA GLY A 23 2.62 5.24 -6.60
C GLY A 23 3.53 6.18 -5.79
N GLY A 24 2.93 6.90 -4.85
CA GLY A 24 3.60 7.88 -4.01
C GLY A 24 4.17 7.32 -2.71
N HIS A 25 4.29 8.20 -1.73
CA HIS A 25 5.04 7.96 -0.51
C HIS A 25 4.31 6.98 0.43
N PRO A 26 4.94 5.85 0.84
CA PRO A 26 4.28 4.79 1.64
C PRO A 26 4.01 5.17 3.11
N GLY A 27 4.23 6.43 3.49
CA GLY A 27 3.98 6.96 4.84
C GLY A 27 2.99 8.12 4.82
N ALA A 28 2.40 8.40 3.67
CA ALA A 28 1.39 9.43 3.45
C ALA A 28 0.01 8.76 3.45
N PRO A 29 -0.95 9.17 4.30
CA PRO A 29 -2.27 8.51 4.38
C PRO A 29 -3.10 8.65 3.10
N GLU A 30 -2.64 9.46 2.15
CA GLU A 30 -3.28 9.70 0.86
C GLU A 30 -3.33 8.42 0.02
N VAL A 31 -4.48 8.18 -0.59
CA VAL A 31 -4.73 7.08 -1.53
C VAL A 31 -5.40 7.64 -2.78
N GLY A 32 -4.87 7.32 -3.95
CA GLY A 32 -5.44 7.76 -5.23
C GLY A 32 -6.69 6.97 -5.55
N VAL A 33 -7.84 7.63 -5.67
CA VAL A 33 -9.08 6.95 -6.04
C VAL A 33 -9.37 7.18 -7.50
N THR A 34 -9.43 6.08 -8.25
CA THR A 34 -9.84 6.08 -9.66
C THR A 34 -11.26 5.52 -9.80
N VAL A 35 -12.07 6.20 -10.61
CA VAL A 35 -13.48 5.86 -10.81
C VAL A 35 -13.74 5.69 -12.31
N PRO A 36 -13.94 4.47 -12.81
CA PRO A 36 -14.27 4.27 -14.21
C PRO A 36 -15.70 4.72 -14.49
N VAL A 37 -15.89 5.53 -15.53
CA VAL A 37 -17.21 6.01 -15.95
C VAL A 37 -17.38 5.75 -17.44
N GLN A 38 -18.52 5.20 -17.84
CA GLN A 38 -18.81 4.84 -19.23
C GLN A 38 -19.81 5.79 -19.90
N THR A 39 -20.68 6.42 -19.12
CA THR A 39 -21.78 7.26 -19.64
C THR A 39 -21.87 8.61 -18.95
N GLY A 40 -22.46 9.61 -19.62
CA GLY A 40 -22.69 10.93 -19.04
C GLY A 40 -23.60 10.87 -17.81
N ALA A 41 -24.66 10.07 -17.87
CA ALA A 41 -25.61 9.87 -16.76
C ALA A 41 -24.93 9.27 -15.52
N GLU A 42 -23.99 8.35 -15.70
CA GLU A 42 -23.20 7.80 -14.58
C GLU A 42 -22.31 8.87 -13.95
N LEU A 43 -21.68 9.73 -14.77
CA LEU A 43 -20.89 10.86 -14.26
C LEU A 43 -21.76 11.88 -13.50
N GLU A 44 -22.91 12.25 -14.07
CA GLU A 44 -23.88 13.15 -13.43
C GLU A 44 -24.35 12.58 -12.10
N SER A 45 -24.68 11.28 -12.05
CA SER A 45 -25.09 10.62 -10.82
C SER A 45 -24.02 10.70 -9.75
N VAL A 46 -22.74 10.52 -10.09
CA VAL A 46 -21.64 10.63 -9.12
C VAL A 46 -21.42 12.08 -8.69
N LEU A 47 -21.52 13.05 -9.61
CA LEU A 47 -21.35 14.47 -9.29
C LEU A 47 -22.48 15.03 -8.42
N ALA A 48 -23.69 14.48 -8.57
CA ALA A 48 -24.85 14.83 -7.74
C ALA A 48 -24.68 14.34 -6.29
N GLN A 49 -23.85 13.33 -6.05
CA GLN A 49 -23.50 12.90 -4.70
C GLN A 49 -22.58 13.95 -4.07
N GLU A 50 -22.94 14.44 -2.88
CA GLU A 50 -22.06 15.32 -2.12
C GLU A 50 -20.84 14.54 -1.59
N MET A 51 -19.83 14.42 -2.45
CA MET A 51 -18.58 13.77 -2.12
C MET A 51 -17.64 14.76 -1.42
N SER A 52 -17.28 14.47 -0.18
CA SER A 52 -16.27 15.25 0.55
C SER A 52 -14.82 14.97 0.12
N ALA A 53 -14.60 14.12 -0.91
CA ALA A 53 -13.29 13.88 -1.51
C ALA A 53 -13.33 14.08 -3.02
N LYS A 54 -12.19 14.49 -3.58
CA LYS A 54 -11.96 14.56 -5.02
C LYS A 54 -11.29 13.28 -5.49
N VAL A 55 -11.59 12.89 -6.71
CA VAL A 55 -11.19 11.61 -7.30
C VAL A 55 -10.74 11.79 -8.74
N THR A 56 -10.13 10.77 -9.32
CA THR A 56 -9.77 10.71 -10.73
C THR A 56 -10.81 9.91 -11.50
N PHE A 57 -11.56 10.55 -12.41
CA PHE A 57 -12.45 9.84 -13.31
C PHE A 57 -11.69 9.26 -14.49
N LEU A 58 -11.95 7.99 -14.81
CA LEU A 58 -11.42 7.33 -16.01
C LEU A 58 -12.50 7.40 -17.10
N VAL A 59 -12.26 8.27 -18.09
CA VAL A 59 -13.27 8.71 -19.05
C VAL A 59 -12.90 8.27 -20.46
N PRO A 60 -13.76 7.52 -21.18
CA PRO A 60 -13.55 7.22 -22.59
C PRO A 60 -13.70 8.49 -23.44
N THR A 61 -12.91 8.59 -24.51
CA THR A 61 -12.89 9.76 -25.40
C THR A 61 -14.23 10.02 -26.11
N SER A 62 -15.09 9.00 -26.22
CA SER A 62 -16.45 9.12 -26.75
C SER A 62 -17.33 10.07 -25.91
N LEU A 63 -17.09 10.17 -24.60
CA LEU A 63 -17.87 11.05 -23.72
C LEU A 63 -17.67 12.53 -24.02
N ALA A 64 -16.51 12.91 -24.55
CA ALA A 64 -16.24 14.28 -24.96
C ALA A 64 -17.19 14.78 -26.07
N ARG A 65 -17.79 13.85 -26.83
CA ARG A 65 -18.83 14.20 -27.83
C ARG A 65 -20.24 14.16 -27.25
N SER A 66 -20.54 13.15 -26.43
CA SER A 66 -21.91 12.90 -25.99
C SER A 66 -22.32 13.70 -24.76
N ALA A 67 -21.37 14.11 -23.91
CA ALA A 67 -21.66 14.79 -22.65
C ALA A 67 -20.53 15.78 -22.25
N PRO A 68 -20.17 16.76 -23.10
CA PRO A 68 -19.09 17.70 -22.80
C PRO A 68 -19.37 18.57 -21.56
N ASP A 69 -20.62 18.99 -21.36
CA ASP A 69 -20.99 19.86 -20.25
C ASP A 69 -20.79 19.18 -18.88
N VAL A 70 -21.08 17.88 -18.80
CA VAL A 70 -20.87 17.07 -17.58
C VAL A 70 -19.39 16.92 -17.27
N LEU A 71 -18.56 16.73 -18.30
CA LEU A 71 -17.10 16.65 -18.14
C LEU A 71 -16.53 17.97 -17.63
N CYS A 72 -17.00 19.10 -18.17
CA CYS A 72 -16.64 20.43 -17.69
C CYS A 72 -17.06 20.63 -16.22
N ALA A 73 -18.28 20.21 -15.85
CA ALA A 73 -18.77 20.27 -14.48
C ALA A 73 -17.91 19.44 -13.51
N ALA A 74 -17.47 18.24 -13.92
CA ALA A 74 -16.56 17.41 -13.11
C ALA A 74 -15.24 18.14 -12.80
N THR A 75 -14.64 18.78 -13.81
CA THR A 75 -13.41 19.56 -13.63
C THR A 75 -13.65 20.80 -12.77
N GLN A 76 -14.77 21.52 -12.95
CA GLN A 76 -15.14 22.66 -12.11
C GLN A 76 -15.32 22.26 -10.65
N ALA A 77 -15.84 21.06 -10.40
CA ALA A 77 -15.91 20.44 -9.09
C ALA A 77 -14.54 19.96 -8.57
N ARG A 78 -13.44 20.21 -9.29
CA ARG A 78 -12.04 19.86 -8.96
C ARG A 78 -11.74 18.37 -8.93
N HIS A 79 -12.45 17.58 -9.73
CA HIS A 79 -12.04 16.21 -10.00
C HIS A 79 -10.92 16.18 -11.04
N GLU A 80 -10.08 15.14 -11.01
CA GLU A 80 -9.09 14.90 -12.06
C GLU A 80 -9.74 14.06 -13.16
N ILE A 81 -9.53 14.41 -14.42
CA ILE A 81 -9.90 13.54 -15.55
C ILE A 81 -8.66 12.82 -16.09
N ALA A 82 -8.76 11.50 -16.23
CA ALA A 82 -7.82 10.66 -16.94
C ALA A 82 -8.53 9.91 -18.07
N GLY A 83 -7.83 9.67 -19.18
CA GLY A 83 -8.42 8.96 -20.30
C GLY A 83 -8.49 7.44 -20.07
N THR A 84 -9.43 6.77 -20.75
CA THR A 84 -9.47 5.31 -20.84
C THR A 84 -9.88 4.84 -22.24
N GLY A 85 -9.61 3.58 -22.57
CA GLY A 85 -9.81 3.04 -23.92
C GLY A 85 -8.73 3.51 -24.89
N GLN A 86 -9.01 3.43 -26.20
CA GLN A 86 -8.06 3.84 -27.23
C GLN A 86 -7.81 5.35 -27.19
N PRO A 87 -6.53 5.80 -27.30
CA PRO A 87 -6.15 7.21 -27.17
C PRO A 87 -6.40 8.01 -28.46
N GLU A 88 -7.64 7.99 -28.94
CA GLU A 88 -8.09 8.75 -30.10
C GLU A 88 -8.68 10.08 -29.65
N GLN A 89 -8.40 11.16 -30.39
CA GLN A 89 -9.03 12.47 -30.18
C GLN A 89 -8.81 13.06 -28.78
N ILE A 90 -7.60 12.89 -28.22
CA ILE A 90 -7.22 13.41 -26.90
C ILE A 90 -7.52 14.91 -26.76
N SER A 91 -7.21 15.72 -27.78
CA SER A 91 -7.45 17.17 -27.75
C SER A 91 -8.94 17.53 -27.61
N MET A 92 -9.84 16.68 -28.12
CA MET A 92 -11.29 16.88 -27.94
C MET A 92 -11.69 16.59 -26.49
N LEU A 93 -11.09 15.58 -25.86
CA LEU A 93 -11.30 15.30 -24.44
C LEU A 93 -10.76 16.44 -23.58
N GLU A 94 -9.55 16.93 -23.86
CA GLU A 94 -8.97 18.09 -23.15
C GLU A 94 -9.85 19.34 -23.26
N ALA A 95 -10.39 19.61 -24.46
CA ALA A 95 -11.30 20.73 -24.69
C ALA A 95 -12.61 20.57 -23.90
N ALA A 96 -13.24 19.38 -23.93
CA ALA A 96 -14.48 19.12 -23.21
C ALA A 96 -14.31 19.19 -21.68
N CYS A 97 -13.18 18.71 -21.17
CA CYS A 97 -12.88 18.73 -19.74
C CYS A 97 -12.34 20.09 -19.27
N ALA A 98 -11.98 21.01 -20.16
CA ALA A 98 -11.23 22.23 -19.84
C ALA A 98 -9.98 21.96 -18.96
N GLN A 99 -9.34 20.81 -19.16
CA GLN A 99 -8.20 20.30 -18.38
C GLN A 99 -7.24 19.56 -19.32
N SER A 100 -5.94 19.76 -19.16
CA SER A 100 -4.95 18.92 -19.87
C SER A 100 -4.90 17.52 -19.27
N ILE A 101 -4.98 16.51 -20.14
CA ILE A 101 -4.98 15.11 -19.74
C ILE A 101 -3.53 14.63 -19.60
N GLN A 102 -3.13 14.34 -18.37
CA GLN A 102 -1.76 13.91 -18.05
C GLN A 102 -1.65 12.41 -17.74
N SER A 103 -2.79 11.75 -17.56
CA SER A 103 -2.88 10.38 -17.06
C SER A 103 -3.81 9.54 -17.94
N TRP A 104 -3.47 8.27 -18.14
CA TRP A 104 -4.27 7.34 -18.94
C TRP A 104 -4.35 5.95 -18.31
N ASN A 105 -5.53 5.34 -18.31
CA ASN A 105 -5.74 3.98 -17.83
C ASN A 105 -5.16 2.94 -18.81
N THR A 106 -4.46 1.92 -18.31
CA THR A 106 -3.70 0.98 -19.14
C THR A 106 -4.50 -0.20 -19.68
N ASP A 107 -5.73 -0.39 -19.20
CA ASP A 107 -6.58 -1.52 -19.57
C ASP A 107 -6.84 -1.55 -21.09
N GLY A 108 -6.50 -2.67 -21.72
CA GLY A 108 -6.74 -2.88 -23.16
C GLY A 108 -5.85 -2.08 -24.12
N LEU A 109 -4.81 -1.39 -23.63
CA LEU A 109 -3.91 -0.63 -24.50
C LEU A 109 -2.87 -1.49 -25.21
N SER A 110 -2.60 -1.16 -26.47
CA SER A 110 -1.49 -1.72 -27.24
C SER A 110 -0.18 -0.94 -26.97
N ARG A 111 0.97 -1.54 -27.32
CA ARG A 111 2.26 -0.82 -27.29
C ARG A 111 2.30 0.39 -28.21
N ALA A 112 1.57 0.37 -29.32
CA ALA A 112 1.48 1.52 -30.23
C ALA A 112 0.71 2.67 -29.56
N SER A 113 -0.41 2.36 -28.91
CA SER A 113 -1.21 3.30 -28.13
C SER A 113 -0.37 3.94 -27.01
N LEU A 114 0.42 3.14 -26.29
CA LEU A 114 1.31 3.64 -25.23
C LEU A 114 2.44 4.54 -25.74
N ARG A 115 2.99 4.27 -26.92
CA ARG A 115 3.98 5.17 -27.57
C ARG A 115 3.36 6.50 -27.95
N LEU A 116 2.12 6.49 -28.48
CA LEU A 116 1.39 7.69 -28.83
C LEU A 116 1.10 8.57 -27.61
N LEU A 117 0.72 7.95 -26.48
CA LEU A 117 0.55 8.64 -25.21
C LEU A 117 1.86 9.25 -24.70
N ALA A 118 2.95 8.47 -24.71
CA ALA A 118 4.26 8.94 -24.28
C ALA A 118 4.77 10.12 -25.13
N ALA A 119 4.52 10.12 -26.45
CA ALA A 119 4.88 11.22 -27.33
C ALA A 119 4.15 12.54 -27.00
N GLN A 120 3.01 12.45 -26.32
CA GLN A 120 2.21 13.60 -25.86
C GLN A 120 2.42 13.90 -24.37
N SER A 121 3.43 13.30 -23.72
CA SER A 121 3.66 13.40 -22.27
C SER A 121 2.45 13.00 -21.43
N ILE A 122 1.68 12.02 -21.91
CA ILE A 122 0.55 11.42 -21.17
C ILE A 122 1.02 10.10 -20.59
N HIS A 123 0.88 9.99 -19.28
CA HIS A 123 1.52 8.95 -18.50
C HIS A 123 0.51 7.85 -18.15
N PRO A 124 0.87 6.58 -18.38
CA PRO A 124 0.10 5.45 -17.84
C PRO A 124 -0.08 5.55 -16.32
N LEU A 125 -1.33 5.37 -15.84
CA LEU A 125 -1.65 5.36 -14.41
C LEU A 125 -1.00 4.16 -13.68
N PRO A 126 -0.71 4.29 -12.37
CA PRO A 126 -0.28 3.15 -11.57
C PRO A 126 -1.36 2.07 -11.53
N PHE A 127 -0.94 0.80 -11.48
CA PHE A 127 -1.87 -0.32 -11.32
C PHE A 127 -2.65 -0.19 -10.00
N PRO A 128 -3.99 -0.19 -10.04
CA PRO A 128 -4.78 -0.10 -8.82
C PRO A 128 -4.65 -1.38 -7.99
N LEU A 129 -4.68 -1.23 -6.68
CA LEU A 129 -4.80 -2.31 -5.72
C LEU A 129 -6.27 -2.53 -5.34
N ASP A 130 -6.59 -3.74 -4.90
CA ASP A 130 -7.94 -4.08 -4.41
C ASP A 130 -8.21 -3.44 -3.04
N THR A 131 -7.18 -3.41 -2.19
CA THR A 131 -7.21 -2.81 -0.86
C THR A 131 -6.44 -1.50 -0.83
N PRO A 132 -6.93 -0.47 -0.12
CA PRO A 132 -6.22 0.80 0.02
C PRO A 132 -4.87 0.59 0.72
N GLN A 133 -3.84 1.25 0.18
CA GLN A 133 -2.53 1.33 0.80
C GLN A 133 -1.97 2.76 0.68
N PRO A 134 -1.19 3.24 1.66
CA PRO A 134 -0.57 4.56 1.63
C PRO A 134 0.21 4.82 0.35
N GLY A 135 -0.11 5.92 -0.34
CA GLY A 135 0.54 6.31 -1.59
C GLY A 135 0.18 5.46 -2.82
N GLN A 136 -0.70 4.46 -2.70
CA GLN A 136 -1.11 3.63 -3.84
C GLN A 136 -2.44 4.11 -4.43
N THR A 137 -2.81 3.53 -5.57
CA THR A 137 -4.11 3.77 -6.20
C THR A 137 -5.06 2.63 -5.92
N VAL A 138 -6.35 2.94 -5.84
CA VAL A 138 -7.46 1.98 -5.77
C VAL A 138 -8.49 2.32 -6.82
N ARG A 139 -9.17 1.30 -7.33
CA ARG A 139 -10.31 1.47 -8.21
C ARG A 139 -11.59 1.29 -7.41
N VAL A 140 -12.53 2.24 -7.56
CA VAL A 140 -13.84 2.20 -6.91
C VAL A 140 -14.88 2.39 -8.00
N LEU A 141 -15.90 1.51 -8.05
CA LEU A 141 -16.97 1.66 -9.02
C LEU A 141 -17.86 2.85 -8.64
N PRO A 142 -18.47 3.54 -9.62
CA PRO A 142 -19.37 4.67 -9.36
C PRO A 142 -20.43 4.41 -8.27
N GLY A 143 -21.09 3.25 -8.31
CA GLY A 143 -22.10 2.87 -7.32
C GLY A 143 -21.58 2.52 -5.92
N GLU A 144 -20.26 2.37 -5.74
CA GLU A 144 -19.65 1.99 -4.47
C GLU A 144 -19.04 3.19 -3.73
N LEU A 145 -19.00 4.37 -4.36
CA LEU A 145 -18.30 5.55 -3.83
C LEU A 145 -18.83 6.03 -2.48
N GLU A 146 -20.15 6.08 -2.32
CA GLU A 146 -20.80 6.54 -1.10
C GLU A 146 -20.43 5.68 0.12
N GLN A 147 -20.19 4.39 -0.08
CA GLN A 147 -19.80 3.46 0.97
C GLN A 147 -18.28 3.43 1.17
N ARG A 148 -17.52 3.28 0.07
CA ARG A 148 -16.06 3.04 0.12
C ARG A 148 -15.28 4.23 0.65
N LEU A 149 -15.70 5.46 0.35
CA LEU A 149 -14.97 6.65 0.78
C LEU A 149 -15.03 6.86 2.30
N PRO A 150 -16.20 6.78 2.98
CA PRO A 150 -16.28 6.76 4.43
C PRO A 150 -15.47 5.62 5.07
N GLU A 151 -15.55 4.39 4.54
CA GLU A 151 -14.78 3.25 5.04
C GLU A 151 -13.27 3.52 5.02
N MET A 152 -12.74 4.04 3.91
CA MET A 152 -11.34 4.43 3.79
C MET A 152 -10.95 5.49 4.83
N ARG A 153 -11.81 6.51 5.06
CA ARG A 153 -11.56 7.55 6.06
C ARG A 153 -11.62 7.01 7.49
N ALA A 154 -12.51 6.08 7.79
CA ALA A 154 -12.57 5.41 9.09
C ALA A 154 -11.27 4.64 9.37
N LEU A 155 -10.66 4.07 8.33
CA LEU A 155 -9.32 3.47 8.37
C LEU A 155 -8.17 4.50 8.33
N GLY A 156 -8.46 5.80 8.38
CA GLY A 156 -7.48 6.88 8.43
C GLY A 156 -6.85 7.25 7.09
N TYR A 157 -7.33 6.70 5.97
CA TYR A 157 -6.88 7.09 4.63
C TYR A 157 -7.47 8.45 4.23
N ARG A 158 -6.78 9.12 3.30
CA ARG A 158 -7.24 10.37 2.68
C ARG A 158 -7.43 10.14 1.18
N PRO A 159 -8.66 9.88 0.72
CA PRO A 159 -8.94 9.76 -0.72
C PRO A 159 -8.61 11.06 -1.44
N VAL A 160 -7.80 10.97 -2.48
CA VAL A 160 -7.39 12.10 -3.33
C VAL A 160 -7.38 11.70 -4.81
N PRO A 161 -7.39 12.66 -5.74
CA PRO A 161 -7.02 12.39 -7.13
C PRO A 161 -5.59 11.80 -7.21
N VAL A 162 -5.32 10.97 -8.21
CA VAL A 162 -4.04 10.29 -8.38
C VAL A 162 -2.89 11.29 -8.49
N ARG A 163 -3.09 12.41 -9.20
CA ARG A 163 -2.08 13.48 -9.31
C ARG A 163 -1.72 14.15 -7.99
N ASP A 164 -2.62 14.08 -7.01
CA ASP A 164 -2.45 14.72 -5.71
C ASP A 164 -1.84 13.77 -4.68
N ILE A 165 -1.51 12.52 -5.06
CA ILE A 165 -0.77 11.60 -4.20
C ILE A 165 0.62 12.19 -3.92
N PRO A 166 0.99 12.42 -2.65
CA PRO A 166 2.31 12.92 -2.30
C PRO A 166 3.42 11.97 -2.75
N GLY A 167 4.41 12.48 -3.46
CA GLY A 167 5.54 11.69 -3.96
C GLY A 167 5.22 10.83 -5.19
N LEU A 168 4.07 11.05 -5.84
CA LEU A 168 3.83 10.51 -7.19
C LEU A 168 4.99 10.89 -8.11
N ARG A 169 5.53 9.91 -8.82
CA ARG A 169 6.68 10.10 -9.70
C ARG A 169 6.62 9.11 -10.85
N GLN A 170 7.40 9.36 -11.89
CA GLN A 170 7.59 8.35 -12.93
C GLN A 170 8.23 7.10 -12.33
N ALA A 171 7.75 5.94 -12.76
CA ALA A 171 8.30 4.66 -12.40
C ALA A 171 9.71 4.49 -12.99
N GLY A 172 10.49 3.61 -12.39
CA GLY A 172 11.80 3.24 -12.88
C GLY A 172 12.09 1.75 -12.66
N PRO A 173 13.24 1.24 -13.12
CA PRO A 173 13.57 -0.17 -13.02
C PRO A 173 13.53 -0.73 -11.59
N ARG A 174 13.81 0.12 -10.59
CA ARG A 174 13.71 -0.24 -9.17
C ARG A 174 12.29 -0.63 -8.76
N ASP A 175 11.26 -0.02 -9.34
CA ASP A 175 9.86 -0.31 -9.00
C ASP A 175 9.45 -1.70 -9.49
N LEU A 176 9.94 -2.13 -10.65
CA LEU A 176 9.77 -3.52 -11.09
C LEU A 176 10.48 -4.49 -10.14
N LEU A 177 11.71 -4.19 -9.71
CA LEU A 177 12.43 -5.04 -8.77
C LEU A 177 11.71 -5.14 -7.41
N LEU A 178 11.21 -4.02 -6.89
CA LEU A 178 10.40 -3.99 -5.67
C LEU A 178 9.11 -4.82 -5.84
N HIS A 179 8.42 -4.65 -6.96
CA HIS A 179 7.24 -5.43 -7.26
C HIS A 179 7.51 -6.94 -7.27
N LEU A 180 8.57 -7.36 -7.97
CA LEU A 180 8.97 -8.77 -8.03
C LEU A 180 9.34 -9.30 -6.64
N TYR A 181 10.12 -8.54 -5.85
CA TYR A 181 10.48 -8.94 -4.50
C TYR A 181 9.25 -9.15 -3.61
N THR A 182 8.33 -8.18 -3.57
CA THR A 182 7.11 -8.27 -2.77
C THR A 182 6.18 -9.40 -3.22
N HIS A 183 5.99 -9.58 -4.53
CA HIS A 183 5.02 -10.56 -5.04
C HIS A 183 5.58 -11.98 -5.15
N THR A 184 6.89 -12.17 -4.94
CA THR A 184 7.51 -13.50 -4.91
C THR A 184 8.02 -13.82 -3.52
N VAL A 185 8.99 -13.08 -3.02
CA VAL A 185 9.66 -13.38 -1.75
C VAL A 185 8.72 -13.12 -0.58
N GLU A 186 8.17 -11.91 -0.46
CA GLU A 186 7.30 -11.58 0.68
C GLU A 186 5.97 -12.33 0.62
N ALA A 187 5.37 -12.46 -0.55
CA ALA A 187 4.11 -13.19 -0.73
C ALA A 187 4.24 -14.69 -0.45
N ASN A 188 5.34 -15.33 -0.89
CA ASN A 188 5.58 -16.74 -0.57
C ASN A 188 5.90 -16.91 0.90
N PHE A 189 6.74 -16.04 1.48
CA PHE A 189 7.02 -16.07 2.92
C PHE A 189 5.74 -15.94 3.75
N ALA A 190 4.88 -14.96 3.41
CA ALA A 190 3.61 -14.74 4.10
C ALA A 190 2.68 -15.95 3.99
N ARG A 191 2.62 -16.60 2.83
CA ARG A 191 1.81 -17.81 2.61
C ARG A 191 2.35 -19.01 3.38
N GLU A 192 3.66 -19.22 3.35
CA GLU A 192 4.33 -20.35 4.01
C GLU A 192 4.27 -20.24 5.54
N HIS A 193 4.33 -19.02 6.08
CA HIS A 193 4.34 -18.78 7.53
C HIS A 193 2.98 -18.33 8.07
N GLY A 194 1.91 -18.40 7.27
CA GLY A 194 0.55 -18.03 7.70
C GLY A 194 0.45 -16.60 8.25
N VAL A 195 1.17 -15.65 7.64
CA VAL A 195 1.23 -14.26 8.13
C VAL A 195 -0.12 -13.57 7.89
N ILE A 196 -0.75 -13.16 8.98
CA ILE A 196 -1.99 -12.38 9.02
C ILE A 196 -1.62 -10.91 8.90
N ASP A 197 -2.13 -10.24 7.85
CA ASP A 197 -1.90 -8.81 7.66
C ASP A 197 -2.86 -7.97 8.51
N LEU A 198 -2.33 -7.33 9.55
CA LEU A 198 -3.05 -6.41 10.42
C LEU A 198 -2.87 -4.94 10.00
N ALA A 199 -2.17 -4.68 8.88
CA ALA A 199 -1.89 -3.34 8.38
C ALA A 199 -3.09 -2.75 7.59
N GLN A 200 -4.32 -2.87 8.10
CA GLN A 200 -5.51 -2.39 7.40
C GLN A 200 -5.64 -0.85 7.48
N ARG A 201 -5.35 -0.26 8.65
CA ARG A 201 -5.37 1.19 8.88
C ARG A 201 -4.21 1.89 8.14
N ALA A 202 -4.37 3.14 7.75
CA ALA A 202 -3.36 3.89 6.99
C ALA A 202 -2.00 4.03 7.70
N ASP A 203 -2.00 4.08 9.04
CA ASP A 203 -0.80 4.13 9.88
C ASP A 203 -0.43 2.76 10.47
N ALA A 204 -1.16 1.68 10.15
CA ALA A 204 -0.87 0.36 10.70
C ALA A 204 0.37 -0.25 10.03
N VAL A 205 1.25 -0.83 10.86
CA VAL A 205 2.57 -1.32 10.45
C VAL A 205 2.88 -2.75 10.93
N MET A 206 1.97 -3.41 11.64
CA MET A 206 2.16 -4.78 12.13
C MET A 206 1.51 -5.81 11.23
N ARG A 207 2.16 -6.97 11.16
CA ARG A 207 1.64 -8.25 10.71
C ARG A 207 1.96 -9.28 11.77
N VAL A 208 1.24 -10.39 11.81
CA VAL A 208 1.44 -11.42 12.83
C VAL A 208 1.42 -12.82 12.21
N ALA A 209 2.33 -13.68 12.62
CA ALA A 209 2.31 -15.11 12.27
C ALA A 209 1.95 -15.92 13.51
N ALA A 210 1.00 -16.85 13.36
CA ALA A 210 0.72 -17.84 14.38
C ALA A 210 1.71 -19.00 14.25
N LEU A 211 2.41 -19.33 15.33
CA LEU A 211 3.27 -20.50 15.41
C LEU A 211 2.72 -21.49 16.42
N ASP A 212 2.75 -22.76 16.07
CA ASP A 212 2.38 -23.88 16.94
C ASP A 212 3.47 -24.23 17.97
N HIS A 213 4.60 -23.52 17.94
CA HIS A 213 5.76 -23.78 18.78
C HIS A 213 6.44 -22.49 19.26
N ALA A 214 7.27 -22.62 20.30
CA ALA A 214 8.10 -21.56 20.83
C ALA A 214 9.52 -21.71 20.27
N PRO A 215 9.96 -20.82 19.37
CA PRO A 215 11.31 -20.89 18.83
C PRO A 215 12.36 -20.55 19.90
N ALA A 216 13.50 -21.26 19.89
CA ALA A 216 14.65 -20.86 20.69
C ALA A 216 15.10 -19.42 20.33
N PRO A 217 15.47 -18.57 21.31
CA PRO A 217 15.78 -18.88 22.71
C PRO A 217 14.63 -18.67 23.72
N LEU A 218 13.35 -18.66 23.32
CA LEU A 218 12.26 -18.41 24.27
C LEU A 218 12.32 -19.37 25.47
N PRO A 219 12.13 -18.88 26.70
CA PRO A 219 12.16 -19.70 27.93
C PRO A 219 10.83 -20.44 28.13
N LEU A 220 10.30 -21.04 27.07
CA LEU A 220 9.03 -21.76 27.04
C LEU A 220 9.25 -23.16 26.46
N PRO A 221 8.44 -24.16 26.84
CA PRO A 221 8.46 -25.46 26.18
C PRO A 221 8.28 -25.31 24.68
N HIS A 222 9.03 -26.06 23.88
CA HIS A 222 8.99 -25.96 22.41
C HIS A 222 7.56 -26.10 21.85
N SER A 223 6.72 -26.95 22.43
CA SER A 223 5.33 -27.15 21.99
C SER A 223 4.36 -26.01 22.36
N THR A 224 4.85 -24.90 22.89
CA THR A 224 3.99 -23.78 23.31
C THR A 224 3.66 -22.90 22.12
N PRO A 225 2.37 -22.69 21.77
CA PRO A 225 2.00 -21.80 20.67
C PRO A 225 2.40 -20.34 20.95
N THR A 226 2.87 -19.65 19.92
CA THR A 226 3.35 -18.25 20.01
C THR A 226 2.86 -17.41 18.84
N ALA A 227 2.88 -16.09 19.01
CA ALA A 227 2.59 -15.11 17.97
C ALA A 227 3.85 -14.32 17.62
N GLU A 228 4.31 -14.41 16.37
CA GLU A 228 5.46 -13.66 15.89
C GLU A 228 5.04 -12.32 15.27
N LEU A 229 5.61 -11.22 15.73
CA LEU A 229 5.40 -9.89 15.20
C LEU A 229 6.31 -9.63 14.01
N HIS A 230 5.71 -9.16 12.92
CA HIS A 230 6.38 -8.76 11.69
C HIS A 230 6.06 -7.30 11.37
N LEU A 231 7.05 -6.57 10.86
CA LEU A 231 6.86 -5.19 10.41
C LEU A 231 6.52 -5.14 8.93
N HIS A 232 5.53 -4.33 8.56
CA HIS A 232 5.30 -3.95 7.17
C HIS A 232 6.38 -2.95 6.74
N SER A 233 7.52 -3.47 6.25
CA SER A 233 8.74 -2.70 5.97
C SER A 233 8.52 -1.42 5.13
N PRO A 234 7.78 -1.44 4.00
CA PRO A 234 7.49 -0.22 3.25
C PRO A 234 6.86 0.91 4.08
N ARG A 235 5.89 0.57 4.94
CA ARG A 235 5.12 1.56 5.71
C ARG A 235 5.91 2.16 6.85
N ILE A 236 6.60 1.32 7.63
CA ILE A 236 7.39 1.84 8.76
C ILE A 236 8.54 2.72 8.28
N VAL A 237 9.19 2.35 7.16
CA VAL A 237 10.23 3.18 6.54
C VAL A 237 9.65 4.49 6.01
N GLY A 238 8.49 4.43 5.36
CA GLY A 238 7.77 5.61 4.90
C GLY A 238 7.43 6.57 6.05
N LEU A 239 6.83 6.06 7.13
CA LEU A 239 6.47 6.87 8.29
C LEU A 239 7.71 7.46 8.96
N ALA A 240 8.77 6.67 9.13
CA ALA A 240 10.02 7.11 9.75
C ALA A 240 10.73 8.20 8.92
N GLY A 241 10.63 8.13 7.58
CA GLY A 241 11.13 9.17 6.67
C GLY A 241 10.44 10.52 6.86
N ARG A 242 9.19 10.54 7.31
CA ARG A 242 8.44 11.78 7.61
C ARG A 242 8.68 12.27 9.04
N SER A 243 8.58 11.36 10.00
CA SER A 243 8.75 11.67 11.42
C SER A 243 8.94 10.39 12.24
N ALA A 244 10.06 10.32 12.97
CA ALA A 244 10.33 9.22 13.90
C ALA A 244 9.24 9.12 14.98
N LEU A 245 8.70 10.25 15.45
CA LEU A 245 7.63 10.25 16.44
C LEU A 245 6.31 9.70 15.87
N THR A 246 5.98 10.02 14.62
CA THR A 246 4.81 9.47 13.94
C THR A 246 4.95 7.96 13.75
N ALA A 247 6.12 7.50 13.29
CA ALA A 247 6.41 6.07 13.16
C ALA A 247 6.30 5.33 14.49
N TYR A 248 6.80 5.92 15.59
CA TYR A 248 6.70 5.34 16.92
C TYR A 248 5.25 5.26 17.42
N ARG A 249 4.44 6.31 17.24
CA ARG A 249 3.01 6.29 17.60
C ARG A 249 2.23 5.26 16.78
N ALA A 250 2.49 5.18 15.48
CA ALA A 250 1.92 4.20 14.57
C ALA A 250 2.26 2.76 15.00
N TYR A 251 3.52 2.52 15.37
CA TYR A 251 3.97 1.25 15.92
C TYR A 251 3.22 0.87 17.20
N LEU A 252 3.13 1.77 18.19
CA LEU A 252 2.40 1.51 19.44
C LEU A 252 0.91 1.22 19.22
N ARG A 253 0.25 1.96 18.31
CA ARG A 253 -1.15 1.68 17.96
C ARG A 253 -1.29 0.32 17.28
N SER A 254 -0.33 -0.04 16.42
CA SER A 254 -0.32 -1.35 15.75
C SER A 254 -0.14 -2.52 16.72
N LEU A 255 0.54 -2.33 17.86
CA LEU A 255 0.59 -3.34 18.92
C LEU A 255 -0.78 -3.56 19.58
N ARG A 256 -1.61 -2.51 19.70
CA ARG A 256 -3.00 -2.66 20.16
C ARG A 256 -3.86 -3.41 19.14
N ASP A 257 -3.63 -3.16 17.85
CA ASP A 257 -4.29 -3.91 16.78
C ASP A 257 -3.94 -5.41 16.88
N VAL A 258 -2.68 -5.75 17.22
CA VAL A 258 -2.27 -7.14 17.52
C VAL A 258 -2.96 -7.68 18.77
N ALA A 259 -3.03 -6.89 19.86
CA ALA A 259 -3.70 -7.34 21.09
C ALA A 259 -5.18 -7.66 20.85
N ALA A 260 -5.88 -6.81 20.09
CA ALA A 260 -7.26 -7.05 19.66
C ALA A 260 -7.37 -8.31 18.76
N ALA A 261 -6.42 -8.51 17.85
CA ALA A 261 -6.37 -9.70 17.01
C ALA A 261 -6.14 -10.98 17.82
N MET A 262 -5.29 -10.95 18.85
CA MET A 262 -5.07 -12.09 19.74
C MET A 262 -6.31 -12.48 20.55
N GLN A 263 -7.22 -11.55 20.78
CA GLN A 263 -8.49 -11.80 21.46
C GLN A 263 -9.56 -12.33 20.50
N THR A 264 -9.59 -11.83 19.26
CA THR A 264 -10.70 -12.05 18.33
C THR A 264 -10.44 -13.13 17.26
N LEU A 265 -9.18 -13.33 16.84
CA LEU A 265 -8.83 -14.29 15.79
C LEU A 265 -8.53 -15.67 16.38
N PRO A 266 -9.26 -16.73 15.96
CA PRO A 266 -9.06 -18.09 16.46
C PRO A 266 -7.60 -18.56 16.38
N GLU A 267 -6.88 -18.19 15.33
CA GLU A 267 -5.49 -18.60 15.08
C GLU A 267 -4.51 -18.08 16.14
N LEU A 268 -4.85 -17.01 16.85
CA LEU A 268 -3.98 -16.32 17.81
C LEU A 268 -4.46 -16.48 19.26
N GLN A 269 -5.62 -17.10 19.50
CA GLN A 269 -6.20 -17.23 20.83
C GLN A 269 -5.35 -18.12 21.75
N ASP A 270 -4.75 -19.18 21.21
CA ASP A 270 -3.94 -20.11 21.99
C ASP A 270 -2.49 -19.64 22.19
N ALA A 271 -2.07 -18.59 21.50
CA ALA A 271 -0.71 -18.06 21.61
C ALA A 271 -0.42 -17.59 23.04
N ARG A 272 0.57 -18.20 23.70
CA ARG A 272 0.97 -17.94 25.10
C ARG A 272 2.04 -16.87 25.24
N ALA A 273 2.70 -16.52 24.14
CA ALA A 273 3.68 -15.45 24.11
C ALA A 273 3.67 -14.75 22.76
N VAL A 274 4.10 -13.49 22.78
CA VAL A 274 4.35 -12.66 21.62
C VAL A 274 5.85 -12.44 21.51
N PHE A 275 6.43 -12.61 20.33
CA PHE A 275 7.84 -12.36 20.13
C PHE A 275 8.13 -11.70 18.78
N ALA A 276 9.32 -11.13 18.62
CA ALA A 276 9.78 -10.51 17.39
C ALA A 276 11.30 -10.68 17.28
N VAL A 277 11.81 -10.88 16.07
CA VAL A 277 13.24 -10.72 15.79
C VAL A 277 13.50 -9.29 15.34
N THR A 278 14.38 -8.56 16.03
CA THR A 278 14.51 -7.11 15.87
C THR A 278 15.95 -6.59 15.91
N LEU A 279 16.16 -5.44 15.26
CA LEU A 279 17.33 -4.57 15.42
C LEU A 279 17.03 -3.31 16.26
N PHE A 280 15.78 -3.14 16.72
CA PHE A 280 15.27 -2.00 17.48
C PHE A 280 15.13 -2.36 18.96
N HIS A 281 16.26 -2.64 19.62
CA HIS A 281 16.29 -3.19 20.97
C HIS A 281 15.67 -2.23 22.00
N THR A 282 16.15 -0.99 22.02
CA THR A 282 15.71 0.03 22.98
C THR A 282 14.20 0.31 22.91
N GLN A 283 13.63 0.33 21.70
CA GLN A 283 12.20 0.61 21.52
C GLN A 283 11.33 -0.53 22.07
N LEU A 284 11.76 -1.78 21.89
CA LEU A 284 11.03 -2.95 22.38
C LEU A 284 11.19 -3.13 23.90
N GLU A 285 12.37 -2.83 24.46
CA GLU A 285 12.56 -2.78 25.92
C GLU A 285 11.68 -1.72 26.58
N GLN A 286 11.61 -0.51 26.01
CA GLN A 286 10.64 0.52 26.45
C GLN A 286 9.18 0.04 26.28
N GLY A 287 8.94 -0.75 25.24
CA GLY A 287 7.71 -1.51 25.03
C GLY A 287 7.44 -2.59 26.08
N GLY A 288 8.37 -2.87 26.99
CA GLY A 288 8.24 -3.87 28.05
C GLY A 288 8.54 -5.30 27.58
N PHE A 289 9.13 -5.46 26.39
CA PHE A 289 9.63 -6.75 25.93
C PHE A 289 10.96 -7.05 26.59
N GLU A 290 11.16 -8.32 26.93
CA GLU A 290 12.46 -8.83 27.35
C GLU A 290 13.29 -9.19 26.11
N LEU A 291 14.58 -8.86 26.11
CA LEU A 291 15.49 -9.16 25.01
C LEU A 291 16.35 -10.37 25.30
N LEU A 292 16.34 -11.33 24.38
CA LEU A 292 17.13 -12.54 24.41
C LEU A 292 18.15 -12.54 23.25
N PRO A 293 19.41 -12.94 23.50
CA PRO A 293 20.39 -13.10 22.44
C PRO A 293 20.00 -14.25 21.52
N LEU A 294 20.02 -14.03 20.20
CA LEU A 294 19.76 -15.09 19.24
C LEU A 294 20.95 -16.06 19.15
N PRO A 295 20.70 -17.36 18.85
CA PRO A 295 21.76 -18.29 18.50
C PRO A 295 22.64 -17.74 17.37
N PRO A 296 23.98 -17.85 17.43
CA PRO A 296 24.89 -17.15 16.50
C PRO A 296 24.61 -17.41 15.02
N ALA A 297 24.23 -18.63 14.66
CA ALA A 297 23.88 -18.98 13.28
C ALA A 297 22.61 -18.25 12.80
N ARG A 298 21.56 -18.20 13.64
CA ARG A 298 20.32 -17.47 13.34
C ARG A 298 20.58 -15.97 13.27
N ALA A 299 21.37 -15.43 14.19
CA ALA A 299 21.74 -14.01 14.20
C ALA A 299 22.42 -13.57 12.88
N ARG A 300 23.28 -14.43 12.31
CA ARG A 300 23.92 -14.17 11.01
C ARG A 300 22.92 -14.17 9.85
N ILE A 301 22.00 -15.13 9.82
CA ILE A 301 20.97 -15.25 8.78
C ILE A 301 20.02 -14.04 8.83
N TYR A 302 19.46 -13.73 10.00
CA TYR A 302 18.59 -12.57 10.17
C TYR A 302 19.34 -11.26 9.88
N GLY A 303 20.60 -11.13 10.32
CA GLY A 303 21.43 -9.97 10.02
C GLY A 303 21.67 -9.78 8.52
N LEU A 304 21.82 -10.88 7.76
CA LEU A 304 21.87 -10.83 6.30
C LEU A 304 20.52 -10.38 5.70
N GLY A 305 19.40 -10.95 6.17
CA GLY A 305 18.06 -10.56 5.75
C GLY A 305 17.78 -9.06 5.96
N PHE A 306 18.11 -8.53 7.14
CA PHE A 306 17.97 -7.09 7.41
C PHE A 306 18.85 -6.20 6.52
N ARG A 307 20.03 -6.67 6.11
CA ARG A 307 20.87 -5.95 5.13
C ARG A 307 20.24 -5.93 3.74
N VAL A 308 19.64 -7.04 3.31
CA VAL A 308 18.90 -7.09 2.03
C VAL A 308 17.70 -6.15 2.07
N LEU A 309 16.88 -6.20 3.12
CA LEU A 309 15.73 -5.30 3.30
C LEU A 309 16.14 -3.82 3.26
N ARG A 310 17.31 -3.48 3.83
CA ARG A 310 17.87 -2.13 3.77
C ARG A 310 18.20 -1.68 2.35
N ILE A 311 18.82 -2.55 1.56
CA ILE A 311 19.16 -2.25 0.16
C ILE A 311 17.87 -2.06 -0.64
N VAL A 312 16.89 -2.95 -0.44
CA VAL A 312 15.61 -2.94 -1.14
C VAL A 312 14.81 -1.66 -0.82
N TYR A 313 14.60 -1.36 0.47
CA TYR A 313 13.75 -0.24 0.90
C TYR A 313 14.48 1.09 1.11
N GLY A 314 15.81 1.12 1.00
CA GLY A 314 16.61 2.35 1.00
C GLY A 314 16.73 3.03 2.37
N THR A 315 16.72 2.29 3.48
CA THR A 315 16.91 2.87 4.82
C THR A 315 18.37 3.32 4.99
N ALA A 316 18.64 4.61 4.74
CA ALA A 316 19.99 5.18 4.75
C ALA A 316 20.64 5.27 6.15
N ARG A 317 19.86 5.18 7.23
CA ARG A 317 20.40 5.20 8.60
C ARG A 317 20.61 3.77 9.11
N PRO A 318 21.85 3.37 9.46
CA PRO A 318 22.06 2.09 10.14
C PRO A 318 21.30 2.12 11.48
N PRO A 319 20.62 1.02 11.87
CA PRO A 319 20.14 0.88 13.23
C PRO A 319 21.33 0.93 14.19
N SER A 320 21.08 1.41 15.39
CA SER A 320 22.10 1.61 16.42
C SER A 320 22.84 0.32 16.81
N GLU A 321 22.30 -0.86 16.46
CA GLU A 321 22.84 -2.15 16.90
C GLU A 321 23.20 -3.11 15.74
N PRO A 322 24.36 -3.78 15.81
CA PRO A 322 24.86 -4.63 14.73
C PRO A 322 24.27 -6.04 14.72
N GLN A 323 23.67 -6.51 15.82
CA GLN A 323 23.19 -7.90 15.95
C GLN A 323 21.69 -7.95 16.26
N PRO A 324 20.91 -8.81 15.57
CA PRO A 324 19.51 -9.01 15.90
C PRO A 324 19.35 -9.76 17.23
N LYS A 325 18.35 -9.35 18.01
CA LYS A 325 17.92 -10.04 19.24
C LYS A 325 16.47 -10.47 19.08
N MET A 326 16.05 -11.44 19.90
CA MET A 326 14.65 -11.80 20.04
C MET A 326 14.05 -10.97 21.17
N ALA A 327 13.03 -10.19 20.87
CA ALA A 327 12.21 -9.52 21.86
C ALA A 327 10.99 -10.39 22.14
N TRP A 328 10.63 -10.60 23.40
CA TRP A 328 9.45 -11.42 23.73
C TRP A 328 8.69 -10.90 24.96
N MET A 329 7.44 -11.32 25.08
CA MET A 329 6.55 -10.99 26.19
C MET A 329 5.50 -12.11 26.34
N THR A 330 5.07 -12.40 27.57
CA THR A 330 3.95 -13.34 27.78
C THR A 330 2.65 -12.74 27.25
N ARG A 331 1.69 -13.60 26.89
CA ARG A 331 0.35 -13.17 26.45
C ARG A 331 -0.29 -12.24 27.46
N GLU A 332 -0.26 -12.62 28.74
CA GLU A 332 -0.92 -11.91 29.83
C GLU A 332 -0.33 -10.49 29.98
N ALA A 333 1.01 -10.37 29.96
CA ALA A 333 1.68 -9.09 30.04
C ALA A 333 1.41 -8.22 28.80
N PHE A 334 1.38 -8.84 27.61
CA PHE A 334 1.10 -8.14 26.36
C PHE A 334 -0.32 -7.58 26.34
N LEU A 335 -1.32 -8.40 26.68
CA LEU A 335 -2.72 -7.98 26.75
C LEU A 335 -2.96 -6.96 27.87
N ALA A 336 -2.30 -7.09 29.03
CA ALA A 336 -2.42 -6.09 30.10
C ALA A 336 -1.91 -4.70 29.69
N LYS A 337 -0.94 -4.64 28.77
CA LYS A 337 -0.32 -3.39 28.32
C LYS A 337 -0.98 -2.78 27.08
N TYR A 338 -1.45 -3.63 26.15
CA TYR A 338 -1.89 -3.21 24.82
C TYR A 338 -3.35 -3.59 24.48
N GLY A 339 -4.00 -4.44 25.28
CA GLY A 339 -5.38 -4.89 25.09
C GLY A 339 -6.44 -4.00 25.70
#